data_AF-A0A251UHP0-F1
#
_entry.id   AF-A0A251UHP0-F1
#
_cell.length_a   1.000
_cell.length_b   1.000
_cell.length_c   1.000
_cell.angle_alpha   90.00
_cell.angle_beta   90.00
_cell.angle_gamma   90.00
#
_symmetry.space_group_name_H-M   'P 1'
#
loop_
_entity.id
_entity.type
_entity.pdbx_description
1 polymer ?
#
loop_
_entity_poly.entity_id
_entity_poly.type
_entity_poly.pdbx_seq_one_letter_code
_entity_poly.pdbx_strand_id
1 'polypeptide(L)'
;MSEQFNQELSLTGKIPSGHFNSMFKFSGNWQKDVSDTKTLAFEGMFISLYTIALEKSHILLCDHLKQVIPSSWEPALFARFIERFGTHVTVGVYMGGKDVIYIKQSYASSLQPVDVQKRLETMADKRFLDVDGHVDSLLNIIHSMTRYSFILVCLLISLLIVIFTVCFDYMYDIGGQMLVHQVLILLRRCLNANVNLVCICKRRYGSDHRNLKHSEWLHNVQLEPDVIKMSFIPITLLLNGVPGSGYLCHAIISIYAIDAGKRLVTDL
;
A
#
# COMPACT_ATOMS: atom_id res chain seq x y z
N MET A 1 3.65 10.42 -3.87
CA MET A 1 2.67 9.62 -3.09
C MET A 1 3.04 9.54 -1.61
N SER A 2 4.24 9.09 -1.21
CA SER A 2 4.63 9.06 0.23
C SER A 2 4.48 10.42 0.92
N GLU A 3 4.92 11.50 0.26
CA GLU A 3 4.79 12.87 0.76
C GLU A 3 3.33 13.29 0.98
N GLN A 4 2.41 12.89 0.11
CA GLN A 4 0.97 13.14 0.27
C GLN A 4 0.42 12.40 1.51
N PHE A 5 0.78 11.12 1.68
CA PHE A 5 0.40 10.35 2.87
C PHE A 5 0.95 10.98 4.16
N ASN A 6 2.17 11.50 4.12
CA ASN A 6 2.77 12.18 5.27
C ASN A 6 2.03 13.49 5.58
N GLN A 7 1.74 14.31 4.57
CA GLN A 7 0.98 15.55 4.72
C GLN A 7 -0.41 15.30 5.32
N GLU A 8 -1.07 14.21 4.90
CA GLU A 8 -2.34 13.80 5.51
C GLU A 8 -2.18 13.60 7.02
N LEU A 9 -1.09 12.99 7.47
CA LEU A 9 -0.77 12.78 8.89
C LEU A 9 -0.19 14.02 9.60
N SER A 10 -0.11 15.18 8.94
CA SER A 10 0.60 16.39 9.41
C SER A 10 2.11 16.17 9.65
N LEU A 11 2.69 15.19 8.96
CA LEU A 11 4.12 14.92 8.92
C LEU A 11 4.76 15.62 7.71
N THR A 12 6.03 15.99 7.84
CA THR A 12 6.80 16.63 6.76
C THR A 12 7.80 15.66 6.14
N GLY A 13 8.17 15.92 4.88
CA GLY A 13 9.21 15.17 4.17
C GLY A 13 8.70 14.02 3.31
N LYS A 14 9.65 13.37 2.61
CA LYS A 14 9.38 12.41 1.52
C LYS A 14 9.56 10.94 1.92
N ILE A 15 10.17 10.69 3.08
CA ILE A 15 10.41 9.33 3.60
C ILE A 15 9.04 8.68 3.88
N PRO A 16 8.77 7.47 3.37
CA PRO A 16 7.49 6.83 3.58
C PRO A 16 7.26 6.51 5.06
N SER A 17 6.13 6.96 5.60
CA SER A 17 5.71 6.59 6.96
C SER A 17 5.39 5.10 7.07
N GLY A 18 5.42 4.57 8.29
CA GLY A 18 4.95 3.21 8.57
C GLY A 18 3.50 2.99 8.12
N HIS A 19 2.66 4.04 8.15
CA HIS A 19 1.31 4.01 7.59
C HIS A 19 1.32 3.71 6.09
N PHE A 20 2.10 4.47 5.30
CA PHE A 20 2.25 4.24 3.87
C PHE A 20 2.78 2.83 3.58
N ASN A 21 3.82 2.40 4.30
CA ASN A 21 4.42 1.08 4.11
C ASN A 21 3.40 -0.04 4.38
N SER A 22 2.59 0.10 5.43
CA SER A 22 1.52 -0.85 5.74
C SER A 22 0.44 -0.91 4.66
N MET A 23 0.12 0.19 3.98
CA MET A 23 -0.94 0.22 2.96
C MET A 23 -0.52 -0.48 1.67
N PHE A 24 0.74 -0.33 1.26
CA PHE A 24 1.28 -0.95 0.04
C PHE A 24 2.07 -2.25 0.29
N LYS A 25 2.06 -2.76 1.53
CA LYS A 25 2.86 -3.92 1.96
C LYS A 25 4.34 -3.76 1.57
N PHE A 26 4.92 -2.63 1.93
CA PHE A 26 6.37 -2.48 1.97
C PHE A 26 6.86 -3.10 3.28
N SER A 27 7.95 -3.85 3.20
CA SER A 27 8.69 -4.39 4.32
C SER A 27 9.42 -3.28 5.09
N GLY A 28 10.05 -3.64 6.21
CA GLY A 28 10.84 -2.71 7.02
C GLY A 28 12.02 -2.08 6.26
N ASN A 29 12.47 -2.67 5.14
CA ASN A 29 13.45 -2.07 4.24
C ASN A 29 12.75 -1.56 2.98
N TRP A 30 12.00 -0.47 3.14
CA TRP A 30 11.16 0.10 2.08
C TRP A 30 11.95 0.48 0.83
N GLN A 31 13.25 0.78 0.94
CA GLN A 31 14.13 1.12 -0.19
C GLN A 31 14.31 -0.04 -1.16
N LYS A 32 14.27 -1.29 -0.67
CA LYS A 32 14.31 -2.47 -1.53
C LYS A 32 12.98 -2.67 -2.25
N ASP A 33 11.88 -2.43 -1.57
CA ASP A 33 10.56 -2.62 -2.17
C ASP A 33 10.22 -1.51 -3.15
N VAL A 34 10.71 -0.28 -2.92
CA VAL A 34 10.54 0.83 -3.87
C VAL A 34 11.31 0.58 -5.16
N SER A 35 12.48 -0.05 -5.10
CA SER A 35 13.28 -0.33 -6.30
C SER A 35 12.67 -1.42 -7.19
N ASP A 36 11.87 -2.33 -6.63
CA ASP A 36 11.06 -3.29 -7.41
C ASP A 36 9.68 -2.73 -7.79
N THR A 37 9.25 -1.59 -7.24
CA THR A 37 7.92 -1.02 -7.49
C THR A 37 7.94 -0.04 -8.66
N LYS A 38 7.21 -0.38 -9.72
CA LYS A 38 7.03 0.46 -10.91
C LYS A 38 5.94 1.52 -10.73
N THR A 39 4.80 1.14 -10.17
CA THR A 39 3.65 2.03 -10.04
C THR A 39 2.85 1.65 -8.81
N LEU A 40 2.36 2.68 -8.11
CA LEU A 40 1.40 2.56 -7.03
C LEU A 40 0.13 3.28 -7.45
N ALA A 41 -1.01 2.71 -7.08
CA ALA A 41 -2.30 3.35 -7.28
C ALA A 41 -3.23 2.95 -6.13
N PHE A 42 -4.17 3.80 -5.77
CA PHE A 42 -5.20 3.44 -4.81
C PHE A 42 -6.49 4.21 -5.09
N GLU A 43 -7.61 3.61 -4.75
CA GLU A 43 -8.94 4.19 -4.85
C GLU A 43 -9.73 3.75 -3.62
N GLY A 44 -10.57 4.62 -3.07
CA GLY A 44 -11.29 4.29 -1.85
C GLY A 44 -12.39 5.25 -1.46
N MET A 45 -13.33 4.71 -0.69
CA MET A 45 -14.42 5.45 -0.08
C MET A 45 -14.04 5.83 1.34
N PHE A 46 -14.12 7.12 1.65
CA PHE A 46 -13.78 7.69 2.96
C PHE A 46 -15.00 8.41 3.53
N ILE A 47 -15.48 7.94 4.68
CA ILE A 47 -16.56 8.57 5.45
C ILE A 47 -15.93 9.17 6.70
N SER A 48 -15.97 10.49 6.81
CA SER A 48 -15.59 11.20 8.02
C SER A 48 -16.86 11.58 8.78
N LEU A 49 -16.97 11.17 10.04
CA LEU A 49 -18.12 11.49 10.90
C LEU A 49 -17.81 12.63 11.86
N TYR A 50 -16.77 12.47 12.67
CA TYR A 50 -16.35 13.49 13.63
C TYR A 50 -14.85 13.44 13.84
N THR A 51 -14.30 14.53 14.38
CA THR A 51 -12.87 14.67 14.66
C THR A 51 -12.70 15.09 16.12
N ILE A 52 -11.81 14.41 16.83
CA ILE A 52 -11.35 14.81 18.16
C ILE A 52 -9.95 15.35 17.96
N ALA A 53 -9.75 16.65 18.17
CA ALA A 53 -8.43 17.27 18.03
C ALA A 53 -8.13 18.18 19.22
N LEU A 54 -6.86 18.17 19.62
CA LEU A 54 -6.31 19.09 20.61
C LEU A 54 -6.11 20.46 19.96
N GLU A 55 -6.47 21.50 20.71
CA GLU A 55 -6.18 22.86 20.30
C GLU A 55 -4.68 23.14 20.43
N LYS A 56 -4.07 23.66 19.36
CA LYS A 56 -2.60 23.79 19.24
C LYS A 56 -1.97 24.68 20.32
N SER A 57 -2.74 25.57 20.94
CA SER A 57 -2.28 26.56 21.93
C SER A 57 -2.02 26.00 23.33
N HIS A 58 -2.47 24.78 23.66
CA HIS A 58 -2.48 24.30 25.06
C HIS A 58 -1.83 22.93 25.30
N ILE A 59 -1.04 22.43 24.34
CA ILE A 59 -0.38 21.12 24.49
C ILE A 59 0.92 21.29 25.28
N LEU A 60 0.96 20.73 26.49
CA LEU A 60 2.15 20.70 27.34
C LEU A 60 2.54 19.25 27.64
N LEU A 61 3.85 19.01 27.70
CA LEU A 61 4.36 17.71 28.13
C LEU A 61 4.12 17.53 29.63
N CYS A 62 3.63 16.36 30.04
CA CYS A 62 3.48 16.06 31.47
C CYS A 62 4.86 15.99 32.16
N ASP A 63 4.93 16.39 33.42
CA ASP A 63 6.22 16.53 34.13
C ASP A 63 6.94 15.19 34.29
N HIS A 64 6.19 14.10 34.43
CA HIS A 64 6.77 12.76 34.45
C HIS A 64 7.57 12.48 33.18
N LEU A 65 7.05 12.84 31.99
CA LEU A 65 7.76 12.58 30.74
C LEU A 65 9.02 13.43 30.63
N LYS A 66 8.98 14.68 31.11
CA LYS A 66 10.16 15.57 31.15
C LYS A 66 11.29 14.96 31.97
N GLN A 67 10.97 14.34 33.10
CA GLN A 67 11.95 13.73 34.01
C GLN A 67 12.60 12.46 33.43
N VAL A 68 11.91 11.77 32.52
CA VAL A 68 12.43 10.53 31.90
C VAL A 68 13.40 10.83 30.74
N ILE A 69 13.46 12.08 30.27
CA ILE A 69 14.40 12.47 29.20
C ILE A 69 15.84 12.48 29.76
N PRO A 70 16.77 11.70 29.17
CA PRO A 70 18.15 11.68 29.63
C PRO A 70 18.81 13.06 29.50
N SER A 71 19.50 13.50 30.55
CA SER A 71 20.20 14.79 30.59
C SER A 71 21.58 14.78 29.94
N SER A 72 22.10 13.60 29.60
CA SER A 72 23.41 13.35 28.96
C SER A 72 23.25 12.58 27.65
N TRP A 73 24.24 12.65 26.76
CA TRP A 73 24.24 11.89 25.52
C TRP A 73 24.56 10.40 25.77
N GLU A 74 23.51 9.58 25.85
CA GLU A 74 23.59 8.13 25.96
C GLU A 74 22.65 7.46 24.94
N PRO A 75 23.17 7.01 23.78
CA PRO A 75 22.35 6.52 22.66
C PRO A 75 21.34 5.43 23.05
N ALA A 76 21.73 4.50 23.93
CA ALA A 76 20.86 3.42 24.38
C ALA A 76 19.65 3.93 25.19
N LEU A 77 19.83 4.98 26.00
CA LEU A 77 18.72 5.57 26.76
C LEU A 77 17.75 6.32 25.86
N PHE A 78 18.24 7.03 24.84
CA PHE A 78 17.38 7.67 23.85
C PHE A 78 16.65 6.66 22.97
N ALA A 79 17.31 5.57 22.55
CA ALA A 79 16.65 4.49 21.83
C ALA A 79 15.48 3.92 22.63
N ARG A 80 15.70 3.62 23.93
CA ARG A 80 14.64 3.16 24.83
C ARG A 80 13.54 4.20 25.05
N PHE A 81 13.88 5.48 25.15
CA PHE A 81 12.90 6.55 25.25
C PHE A 81 12.00 6.58 24.02
N ILE A 82 12.59 6.55 22.82
CA ILE A 82 11.88 6.60 21.54
C ILE A 82 11.05 5.33 21.33
N GLU A 83 11.56 4.16 21.69
CA GLU A 83 10.79 2.91 21.65
C GLU A 83 9.57 2.96 22.58
N ARG A 84 9.73 3.55 23.78
CA ARG A 84 8.68 3.62 24.78
C ARG A 84 7.62 4.68 24.50
N PHE A 85 8.03 5.87 24.06
CA PHE A 85 7.16 7.04 23.96
C PHE A 85 6.92 7.52 22.52
N GLY A 86 7.69 7.00 21.57
CA GLY A 86 7.65 7.42 20.18
C GLY A 86 8.36 8.75 19.91
N THR A 87 8.18 9.25 18.70
CA THR A 87 8.78 10.50 18.19
C THR A 87 7.75 11.60 17.95
N HIS A 88 6.47 11.26 18.00
CA HIS A 88 5.36 12.11 17.62
C HIS A 88 4.23 12.00 18.62
N VAL A 89 3.52 13.10 18.84
CA VAL A 89 2.32 13.17 19.68
C VAL A 89 1.10 13.25 18.78
N THR A 90 0.11 12.39 19.04
CA THR A 90 -1.19 12.44 18.37
C THR A 90 -1.94 13.67 18.84
N VAL A 91 -2.28 14.57 17.92
CA VAL A 91 -3.02 15.81 18.21
C VAL A 91 -4.41 15.83 17.61
N GLY A 92 -4.72 14.88 16.74
CA GLY A 92 -6.05 14.73 16.18
C GLY A 92 -6.33 13.31 15.76
N VAL A 93 -7.58 12.90 15.95
CA VAL A 93 -8.13 11.61 15.59
C VAL A 93 -9.40 11.85 14.79
N TYR A 94 -9.44 11.32 13.57
CA TYR A 94 -10.56 11.46 12.65
C TYR A 94 -11.31 10.12 12.64
N MET A 95 -12.58 10.17 13.01
CA MET A 95 -13.44 9.01 13.24
C MET A 95 -14.41 8.83 12.07
N GLY A 96 -14.58 7.59 11.64
CA GLY A 96 -15.53 7.22 10.59
C GLY A 96 -15.25 5.85 9.99
N GLY A 97 -15.31 5.76 8.67
CA GLY A 97 -15.03 4.52 7.92
C GLY A 97 -14.14 4.78 6.72
N LYS A 98 -13.24 3.84 6.41
CA LYS A 98 -12.56 3.84 5.11
C LYS A 98 -12.55 2.46 4.48
N ASP A 99 -12.80 2.42 3.18
CA ASP A 99 -12.73 1.22 2.38
C ASP A 99 -11.91 1.48 1.12
N VAL A 100 -10.69 0.95 1.08
CA VAL A 100 -9.68 1.33 0.10
C VAL A 100 -9.10 0.11 -0.60
N ILE A 101 -8.83 0.24 -1.88
CA ILE A 101 -8.11 -0.71 -2.73
C ILE A 101 -6.76 -0.08 -3.05
N TYR A 102 -5.68 -0.76 -2.69
CA TYR A 102 -4.31 -0.38 -3.06
C TYR A 102 -3.79 -1.36 -4.09
N ILE A 103 -3.09 -0.85 -5.11
CA ILE A 103 -2.38 -1.63 -6.11
C ILE A 103 -0.90 -1.28 -6.04
N LYS A 104 -0.07 -2.33 -6.00
CA LYS A 104 1.36 -2.25 -6.18
C LYS A 104 1.77 -3.04 -7.42
N GLN A 105 2.35 -2.35 -8.40
CA GLN A 105 2.87 -2.93 -9.63
C GLN A 105 4.39 -3.09 -9.53
N SER A 106 4.90 -4.29 -9.75
CA SER A 106 6.35 -4.53 -9.87
C SER A 106 6.88 -4.17 -11.27
N TYR A 107 8.17 -3.83 -11.39
CA TYR A 107 8.85 -3.65 -12.68
C TYR A 107 8.83 -4.89 -13.58
N ALA A 108 8.62 -6.08 -13.02
CA ALA A 108 8.37 -7.29 -13.80
C ALA A 108 7.04 -7.25 -14.59
N SER A 109 6.12 -6.34 -14.25
CA SER A 109 4.86 -6.14 -14.97
C SER A 109 5.06 -5.37 -16.27
N SER A 110 4.54 -5.92 -17.36
CA SER A 110 4.52 -5.26 -18.67
C SER A 110 3.39 -4.23 -18.83
N LEU A 111 2.46 -4.13 -17.86
CA LEU A 111 1.31 -3.24 -17.95
C LEU A 111 1.76 -1.76 -17.94
N GLN A 112 1.05 -0.93 -18.70
CA GLN A 112 1.24 0.51 -18.65
C GLN A 112 0.45 1.10 -17.47
N PRO A 113 0.84 2.28 -16.96
CA PRO A 113 0.13 2.93 -15.86
C PRO A 113 -1.38 3.11 -16.12
N VAL A 114 -1.77 3.38 -17.37
CA VAL A 114 -3.18 3.49 -17.79
C VAL A 114 -3.95 2.18 -17.62
N ASP A 115 -3.32 1.03 -17.89
CA ASP A 115 -3.95 -0.28 -17.72
C ASP A 115 -4.14 -0.59 -16.23
N VAL A 116 -3.17 -0.20 -15.39
CA VAL A 116 -3.23 -0.34 -13.93
C VAL A 116 -4.35 0.53 -13.37
N GLN A 117 -4.49 1.76 -13.86
CA GLN A 117 -5.57 2.66 -13.46
C GLN A 117 -6.94 2.11 -13.86
N LYS A 118 -7.13 1.72 -15.13
CA LYS A 118 -8.39 1.12 -15.60
C LYS A 118 -8.75 -0.13 -14.80
N ARG A 119 -7.74 -0.91 -14.40
CA ARG A 119 -7.93 -2.08 -13.53
C ARG A 119 -8.40 -1.69 -12.14
N LEU A 120 -7.80 -0.65 -11.54
CA LEU A 120 -8.22 -0.11 -10.24
C LEU A 120 -9.66 0.38 -10.28
N GLU A 121 -10.04 1.15 -11.31
CA GLU A 121 -11.40 1.64 -11.54
C GLU A 121 -12.39 0.48 -11.63
N THR A 122 -12.10 -0.54 -12.44
CA THR A 122 -12.96 -1.74 -12.55
C THR A 122 -13.12 -2.46 -11.21
N MET A 123 -12.07 -2.49 -10.37
CA MET A 123 -12.15 -3.10 -9.04
C MET A 123 -12.93 -2.23 -8.06
N ALA A 124 -12.82 -0.90 -8.17
CA ALA A 124 -13.56 0.06 -7.36
C ALA A 124 -15.05 0.01 -7.70
N ASP A 125 -15.41 0.02 -8.97
CA ASP A 125 -16.80 -0.09 -9.43
C ASP A 125 -17.47 -1.34 -8.87
N LYS A 126 -16.83 -2.50 -9.02
CA LYS A 126 -17.33 -3.77 -8.47
C LYS A 126 -17.46 -3.79 -6.95
N ARG A 127 -16.63 -3.00 -6.25
CA ARG A 127 -16.55 -3.02 -4.79
C ARG A 127 -17.47 -2.00 -4.14
N PHE A 128 -17.61 -0.82 -4.73
CA PHE A 128 -18.28 0.32 -4.12
C PHE A 128 -19.64 0.62 -4.74
N LEU A 129 -19.80 0.35 -6.04
CA LEU A 129 -21.08 0.44 -6.72
C LEU A 129 -21.69 -0.95 -6.63
N ASP A 130 -22.64 -1.15 -5.71
CA ASP A 130 -23.41 -2.38 -5.55
C ASP A 130 -24.29 -2.54 -6.81
N VAL A 131 -23.68 -2.87 -7.97
CA VAL A 131 -24.39 -3.07 -9.23
C VAL A 131 -25.14 -4.39 -9.08
N ASP A 132 -26.38 -4.27 -8.62
CA ASP A 132 -27.28 -5.31 -8.13
C ASP A 132 -27.10 -6.72 -8.73
N GLY A 133 -27.19 -7.71 -7.83
CA GLY A 133 -26.93 -9.14 -8.01
C GLY A 133 -27.73 -9.91 -9.07
N HIS A 134 -28.40 -9.23 -9.99
CA HIS A 134 -28.95 -9.84 -11.21
C HIS A 134 -27.90 -9.97 -12.31
N VAL A 135 -26.99 -8.98 -12.41
CA VAL A 135 -25.87 -9.05 -13.36
C VAL A 135 -24.86 -10.06 -12.87
N ASP A 136 -24.57 -10.17 -11.56
CA ASP A 136 -23.62 -11.18 -11.07
C ASP A 136 -24.07 -12.62 -11.31
N SER A 137 -25.37 -12.94 -11.30
CA SER A 137 -25.83 -14.29 -11.65
C SER A 137 -25.63 -14.59 -13.13
N LEU A 138 -26.03 -13.67 -14.01
CA LEU A 138 -25.80 -13.80 -15.46
C LEU A 138 -24.33 -13.70 -15.84
N LEU A 139 -23.53 -12.86 -15.17
CA LEU A 139 -22.11 -12.70 -15.36
C LEU A 139 -21.36 -13.88 -14.76
N ASN A 140 -21.84 -14.54 -13.70
CA ASN A 140 -21.28 -15.81 -13.21
C ASN A 140 -21.63 -16.97 -14.14
N ILE A 141 -22.81 -16.97 -14.76
CA ILE A 141 -23.18 -17.92 -15.82
C ILE A 141 -22.34 -17.65 -17.08
N ILE A 142 -22.17 -16.40 -17.50
CA ILE A 142 -21.32 -15.98 -18.62
C ILE A 142 -19.84 -16.18 -18.27
N HIS A 143 -19.41 -15.99 -17.02
CA HIS A 143 -18.05 -16.27 -16.54
C HIS A 143 -17.79 -17.76 -16.44
N SER A 144 -18.80 -18.56 -16.10
CA SER A 144 -18.77 -20.02 -16.18
C SER A 144 -18.67 -20.46 -17.64
N MET A 145 -19.53 -19.94 -18.52
CA MET A 145 -19.51 -20.21 -19.97
C MET A 145 -18.25 -19.68 -20.66
N THR A 146 -17.70 -18.55 -20.23
CA THR A 146 -16.40 -18.01 -20.70
C THR A 146 -15.23 -18.66 -19.99
N ARG A 147 -15.38 -19.29 -18.81
CA ARG A 147 -14.38 -20.21 -18.24
C ARG A 147 -14.36 -21.49 -19.05
N TYR A 148 -15.50 -22.05 -19.42
CA TYR A 148 -15.56 -23.19 -20.34
C TYR A 148 -14.99 -22.82 -21.70
N SER A 149 -15.30 -21.63 -22.21
CA SER A 149 -14.69 -21.09 -23.43
C SER A 149 -13.20 -20.79 -23.24
N PHE A 150 -12.74 -20.30 -22.10
CA PHE A 150 -11.32 -20.03 -21.80
C PHE A 150 -10.54 -21.31 -21.59
N ILE A 151 -11.12 -22.32 -20.93
CA ILE A 151 -10.55 -23.67 -20.80
C ILE A 151 -10.51 -24.33 -22.17
N LEU A 152 -11.57 -24.21 -22.97
CA LEU A 152 -11.60 -24.70 -24.35
C LEU A 152 -10.59 -23.95 -25.23
N VAL A 153 -10.46 -22.63 -25.08
CA VAL A 153 -9.46 -21.80 -25.76
C VAL A 153 -8.06 -22.14 -25.26
N CYS A 154 -7.84 -22.42 -23.98
CA CYS A 154 -6.56 -22.90 -23.46
C CYS A 154 -6.23 -24.32 -23.92
N LEU A 155 -7.22 -25.21 -24.05
CA LEU A 155 -7.08 -26.55 -24.63
C LEU A 155 -6.81 -26.47 -26.13
N LEU A 156 -7.48 -25.56 -26.84
CA LEU A 156 -7.24 -25.29 -28.25
C LEU A 156 -5.88 -24.62 -28.45
N ILE A 157 -5.47 -23.68 -27.60
CA ILE A 157 -4.14 -23.05 -27.62
C ILE A 157 -3.05 -24.07 -27.27
N SER A 158 -3.26 -24.95 -26.29
CA SER A 158 -2.29 -26.01 -25.97
C SER A 158 -2.21 -27.05 -27.09
N LEU A 159 -3.32 -27.41 -27.72
CA LEU A 159 -3.35 -28.21 -28.94
C LEU A 159 -2.66 -27.48 -30.10
N LEU A 160 -2.88 -26.17 -30.26
CA LEU A 160 -2.24 -25.35 -31.29
C LEU A 160 -0.75 -25.20 -31.02
N ILE A 161 -0.32 -25.11 -29.75
CA ILE A 161 1.10 -25.09 -29.35
C ILE A 161 1.71 -26.45 -29.66
N VAL A 162 1.06 -27.56 -29.34
CA VAL A 162 1.56 -28.91 -29.68
C VAL A 162 1.65 -29.08 -31.20
N ILE A 163 0.62 -28.69 -31.94
CA ILE A 163 0.63 -28.69 -33.41
C ILE A 163 1.74 -27.77 -33.92
N PHE A 164 1.91 -26.59 -33.33
CA PHE A 164 2.96 -25.65 -33.71
C PHE A 164 4.34 -26.20 -33.37
N THR A 165 4.55 -26.89 -32.25
CA THR A 165 5.82 -27.56 -31.92
C THR A 165 6.12 -28.70 -32.89
N VAL A 166 5.12 -29.52 -33.23
CA VAL A 166 5.25 -30.60 -34.23
C VAL A 166 5.51 -30.05 -35.63
N CYS A 167 4.81 -28.97 -36.02
CA CYS A 167 5.05 -28.26 -37.28
C CYS A 167 6.38 -27.51 -37.26
N PHE A 168 6.84 -27.03 -36.11
CA PHE A 168 8.12 -26.35 -35.90
C PHE A 168 9.27 -27.34 -36.02
N ASP A 169 9.15 -28.56 -35.50
CA ASP A 169 10.10 -29.65 -35.77
C ASP A 169 10.18 -29.95 -37.27
N TYR A 170 9.09 -29.76 -38.02
CA TYR A 170 9.03 -29.88 -39.47
C TYR A 170 9.56 -28.64 -40.24
N MET A 171 9.47 -27.45 -39.64
CA MET A 171 9.89 -26.17 -40.26
C MET A 171 11.30 -25.71 -39.84
N TYR A 172 11.88 -26.27 -38.77
CA TYR A 172 13.26 -26.04 -38.34
C TYR A 172 14.26 -26.55 -39.39
N ASP A 173 13.80 -27.43 -40.28
CA ASP A 173 14.51 -27.90 -41.47
C ASP A 173 14.59 -26.84 -42.59
N ILE A 174 13.82 -25.74 -42.50
CA ILE A 174 13.73 -24.68 -43.53
C ILE A 174 13.89 -23.26 -42.94
N GLY A 175 14.84 -23.06 -42.01
CA GLY A 175 15.49 -21.76 -41.76
C GLY A 175 14.65 -20.60 -41.16
N GLY A 176 13.47 -20.85 -40.59
CA GLY A 176 12.52 -19.81 -40.13
C GLY A 176 12.67 -19.29 -38.69
N GLN A 177 13.89 -19.05 -38.17
CA GLN A 177 14.12 -18.78 -36.74
C GLN A 177 13.57 -17.45 -36.19
N MET A 178 13.40 -16.39 -37.00
CA MET A 178 13.21 -15.03 -36.47
C MET A 178 11.75 -14.67 -36.12
N LEU A 179 10.76 -15.15 -36.87
CA LEU A 179 9.33 -14.84 -36.65
C LEU A 179 8.73 -15.61 -35.46
N VAL A 180 9.18 -16.84 -35.24
CA VAL A 180 8.68 -17.69 -34.15
C VAL A 180 9.06 -17.14 -32.78
N HIS A 181 10.27 -16.57 -32.65
CA HIS A 181 10.71 -15.93 -31.43
C HIS A 181 9.83 -14.73 -31.04
N GLN A 182 9.43 -13.89 -32.01
CA GLN A 182 8.57 -12.73 -31.75
C GLN A 182 7.15 -13.12 -31.33
N VAL A 183 6.57 -14.16 -31.93
CA VAL A 183 5.23 -14.66 -31.60
C VAL A 183 5.21 -15.32 -30.21
N LEU A 184 6.25 -16.09 -29.84
CA LEU A 184 6.40 -16.65 -28.49
C LEU A 184 6.54 -15.58 -27.41
N ILE A 185 7.25 -14.47 -27.69
CA ILE A 185 7.34 -13.33 -26.77
C ILE A 185 5.96 -12.68 -26.57
N LEU A 186 5.18 -12.50 -27.64
CA LEU A 186 3.83 -11.92 -27.56
C LEU A 186 2.86 -12.80 -26.78
N LEU A 187 2.82 -14.11 -27.03
CA LEU A 187 2.00 -15.06 -26.28
C LEU A 187 2.39 -15.12 -24.80
N ARG A 188 3.71 -15.10 -24.50
CA ARG A 188 4.22 -15.07 -23.12
C ARG A 188 3.88 -13.75 -22.40
N ARG A 189 3.82 -12.62 -23.10
CA ARG A 189 3.34 -11.34 -22.56
C ARG A 189 1.85 -11.37 -22.25
N CYS A 190 1.02 -11.96 -23.14
CA CYS A 190 -0.42 -12.11 -22.92
C CYS A 190 -0.76 -13.02 -21.73
N LEU A 191 -0.02 -14.12 -21.54
CA LEU A 191 -0.25 -15.01 -20.38
C LEU A 191 0.23 -14.42 -19.05
N ASN A 192 1.30 -13.60 -19.05
CA ASN A 192 1.91 -13.06 -17.82
C ASN A 192 1.38 -11.69 -17.38
N ALA A 193 0.43 -11.08 -18.11
CA ALA A 193 -0.04 -9.71 -17.84
C ALA A 193 -0.59 -9.51 -16.40
N ASN A 194 -1.00 -10.59 -15.72
CA ASN A 194 -1.56 -10.55 -14.36
C ASN A 194 -0.60 -10.94 -13.23
N VAL A 195 0.62 -11.41 -13.51
CA VAL A 195 1.46 -12.08 -12.49
C VAL A 195 2.09 -11.09 -11.49
N ASN A 196 2.12 -9.80 -11.82
CA ASN A 196 2.97 -8.82 -11.11
C ASN A 196 2.20 -7.61 -10.54
N LEU A 197 0.89 -7.72 -10.37
CA LEU A 197 0.07 -6.76 -9.63
C LEU A 197 -0.32 -7.35 -8.28
N VAL A 198 0.02 -6.63 -7.21
CA VAL A 198 -0.44 -6.94 -5.86
C VAL A 198 -1.60 -6.02 -5.52
N CYS A 199 -2.81 -6.57 -5.43
CA CYS A 199 -3.98 -5.84 -4.98
C CYS A 199 -4.23 -6.08 -3.48
N ILE A 200 -4.46 -5.01 -2.74
CA ILE A 200 -4.63 -5.03 -1.29
C ILE A 200 -5.88 -4.24 -0.95
N CYS A 201 -6.92 -4.93 -0.49
CA CYS A 201 -8.12 -4.32 0.03
C CYS A 201 -7.96 -4.09 1.53
N LYS A 202 -8.13 -2.84 1.98
CA LYS A 202 -8.13 -2.49 3.41
C LYS A 202 -9.44 -1.78 3.73
N ARG A 203 -10.21 -2.39 4.62
CA ARG A 203 -11.40 -1.80 5.21
C ARG A 203 -11.10 -1.55 6.69
N ARG A 204 -11.43 -0.36 7.16
CA ARG A 204 -11.49 -0.04 8.59
C ARG A 204 -12.94 0.20 8.94
N TYR A 205 -13.33 -0.34 10.09
CA TYR A 205 -14.70 -0.45 10.58
C TYR A 205 -15.56 -1.56 9.92
N GLY A 206 -16.55 -2.08 10.67
CA GLY A 206 -17.51 -3.13 10.29
C GLY A 206 -16.97 -4.52 10.60
N SER A 207 -17.83 -5.54 10.66
CA SER A 207 -17.34 -6.92 10.88
C SER A 207 -16.28 -7.26 9.84
N ASP A 208 -15.12 -7.81 10.25
CA ASP A 208 -14.02 -8.23 9.38
C ASP A 208 -14.37 -9.49 8.55
N HIS A 209 -15.63 -9.60 8.15
CA HIS A 209 -16.09 -10.56 7.19
C HIS A 209 -15.72 -10.02 5.81
N ARG A 210 -14.74 -10.68 5.18
CA ARG A 210 -14.24 -10.37 3.82
C ARG A 210 -15.33 -10.28 2.75
N ASN A 211 -16.54 -10.75 3.06
CA ASN A 211 -17.69 -10.82 2.16
C ASN A 211 -18.82 -9.83 2.52
N LEU A 212 -18.62 -8.95 3.51
CA LEU A 212 -19.63 -7.95 3.86
C LEU A 212 -19.81 -6.97 2.70
N LYS A 213 -21.05 -6.79 2.25
CA LYS A 213 -21.37 -5.90 1.13
C LYS A 213 -21.01 -4.46 1.47
N HIS A 214 -20.72 -3.65 0.44
CA HIS A 214 -20.38 -2.25 0.67
C HIS A 214 -21.56 -1.47 1.26
N SER A 215 -22.79 -1.74 0.81
CA SER A 215 -24.03 -1.19 1.37
C SER A 215 -24.18 -1.47 2.87
N GLU A 216 -23.94 -2.71 3.29
CA GLU A 216 -23.94 -3.10 4.71
C GLU A 216 -22.83 -2.39 5.50
N TRP A 217 -21.64 -2.25 4.89
CA TRP A 217 -20.53 -1.52 5.51
C TRP A 217 -20.90 -0.06 5.78
N LEU A 218 -21.50 0.62 4.80
CA LEU A 218 -21.91 2.03 4.92
C LEU A 218 -22.84 2.26 6.11
N HIS A 219 -23.83 1.38 6.31
CA HIS A 219 -24.76 1.50 7.44
C HIS A 219 -24.04 1.33 8.78
N ASN A 220 -23.20 0.31 8.85
CA ASN A 220 -22.45 -0.01 10.05
C ASN A 220 -21.55 1.19 10.44
N VAL A 221 -20.91 1.91 9.48
CA VAL A 221 -19.94 2.99 9.79
C VAL A 221 -20.50 4.04 10.75
N GLN A 222 -21.80 4.31 10.67
CA GLN A 222 -22.47 5.26 11.54
C GLN A 222 -22.67 4.77 12.97
N LEU A 223 -22.80 3.46 13.17
CA LEU A 223 -23.09 2.86 14.47
C LEU A 223 -21.84 2.79 15.36
N GLU A 224 -20.68 2.46 14.80
CA GLU A 224 -19.46 2.16 15.58
C GLU A 224 -18.17 2.67 14.92
N PRO A 225 -18.04 3.96 14.57
CA PRO A 225 -16.92 4.46 13.77
C PRO A 225 -15.53 4.15 14.34
N ASP A 226 -14.55 3.90 13.46
CA ASP A 226 -13.15 3.64 13.80
C ASP A 226 -12.25 4.80 13.36
N VAL A 227 -11.00 4.82 13.84
CA VAL A 227 -9.99 5.79 13.44
C VAL A 227 -9.61 5.57 11.97
N ILE A 228 -10.00 6.51 11.11
CA ILE A 228 -9.65 6.47 9.69
C ILE A 228 -8.31 7.17 9.42
N LYS A 229 -7.98 8.15 10.24
CA LYS A 229 -6.82 9.04 10.09
C LYS A 229 -6.45 9.65 11.46
N MET A 230 -5.17 9.93 11.65
CA MET A 230 -4.64 10.68 12.79
C MET A 230 -3.79 11.85 12.29
N SER A 231 -3.63 12.89 13.10
CA SER A 231 -2.66 13.95 12.88
C SER A 231 -1.66 14.02 14.03
N PHE A 232 -0.43 14.38 13.70
CA PHE A 232 0.69 14.34 14.63
C PHE A 232 1.46 15.65 14.66
N ILE A 233 2.13 15.90 15.78
CA ILE A 233 3.23 16.87 15.88
C ILE A 233 4.49 16.17 16.40
N PRO A 234 5.70 16.57 15.98
CA PRO A 234 6.91 16.01 16.54
C PRO A 234 7.02 16.40 18.01
N ILE A 235 7.39 15.43 18.86
CA ILE A 235 7.48 15.63 20.32
C ILE A 235 8.48 16.74 20.67
N THR A 236 9.46 16.97 19.81
CA THR A 236 10.49 18.03 19.93
C THR A 236 9.91 19.43 20.04
N LEU A 237 8.71 19.70 19.50
CA LEU A 237 8.02 20.99 19.66
C LEU A 237 7.52 21.24 21.08
N LEU A 238 7.42 20.18 21.90
CA LEU A 238 6.90 20.24 23.27
C LEU A 238 8.02 20.23 24.33
N LEU A 239 9.29 20.24 23.91
CA LEU A 239 10.46 20.09 24.79
C LEU A 239 11.09 21.41 25.23
N ASN A 240 10.42 22.55 25.01
CA ASN A 240 10.99 23.84 25.37
C ASN A 240 11.28 23.92 26.88
N GLY A 241 12.50 24.30 27.24
CA GLY A 241 12.96 24.37 28.64
C GLY A 241 13.23 23.01 29.31
N VAL A 242 13.16 21.89 28.58
CA VAL A 242 13.46 20.55 29.15
C VAL A 242 14.95 20.22 28.99
N PRO A 243 15.67 19.91 30.08
CA PRO A 243 17.05 19.44 30.00
C PRO A 243 17.18 18.19 29.12
N GLY A 244 18.24 18.08 28.32
CA GLY A 244 18.45 16.94 27.42
C GLY A 244 17.61 16.96 26.13
N SER A 245 16.77 17.97 25.93
CA SER A 245 15.97 18.15 24.71
C SER A 245 16.82 18.18 23.42
N GLY A 246 17.97 18.86 23.45
CA GLY A 246 18.90 18.90 22.31
C GLY A 246 19.44 17.51 21.94
N TYR A 247 19.74 16.67 22.93
CA TYR A 247 20.18 15.29 22.72
C TYR A 247 19.05 14.43 22.15
N LEU A 248 17.82 14.56 22.66
CA LEU A 248 16.67 13.85 22.13
C LEU A 248 16.37 14.27 20.67
N CYS A 249 16.43 15.56 20.36
CA CYS A 249 16.31 16.06 18.98
C CYS A 249 17.37 15.43 18.07
N HIS A 250 18.63 15.40 18.52
CA HIS A 250 19.71 14.78 17.75
C HIS A 250 19.49 13.29 17.54
N ALA A 251 19.11 12.53 18.59
CA ALA A 251 18.82 11.11 18.49
C ALA A 251 17.69 10.80 17.51
N ILE A 252 16.60 11.57 17.56
CA ILE A 252 15.46 11.42 16.63
C ILE A 252 15.90 11.68 15.18
N ILE A 253 16.65 12.77 14.94
CA ILE A 253 17.16 13.09 13.59
C ILE A 253 18.10 12.00 13.09
N SER A 254 18.99 11.49 13.94
CA SER A 254 19.92 10.42 13.56
C SER A 254 19.18 9.13 13.17
N ILE A 255 18.10 8.77 13.87
CA ILE A 255 17.26 7.62 13.47
C ILE A 255 16.60 7.87 12.12
N TYR A 256 16.03 9.05 11.89
CA TYR A 256 15.46 9.37 10.57
C TYR A 256 16.52 9.40 9.46
N ALA A 257 17.74 9.85 9.74
CA ALA A 257 18.84 9.82 8.78
C ALA A 257 19.28 8.39 8.45
N ILE A 258 19.23 7.48 9.43
CA ILE A 258 19.45 6.04 9.20
C ILE A 258 18.35 5.48 8.30
N ASP A 259 17.08 5.76 8.60
CA ASP A 259 15.93 5.34 7.78
C ASP A 259 15.91 5.99 6.39
N ALA A 260 16.49 7.18 6.23
CA ALA A 260 16.59 7.90 4.97
C ALA A 260 17.81 7.47 4.13
N GLY A 261 18.91 7.07 4.76
CA GLY A 261 20.23 7.09 4.14
C GLY A 261 21.18 5.92 4.46
N LYS A 262 20.87 4.99 5.37
CA LYS A 262 21.80 3.88 5.70
C LYS A 262 21.19 2.52 5.40
N ARG A 263 21.43 2.03 4.18
CA ARG A 263 22.53 1.09 3.92
C ARG A 263 23.73 1.65 3.12
N LEU A 264 24.04 2.94 3.23
CA LEU A 264 25.33 3.49 2.79
C LEU A 264 26.18 3.85 4.02
N VAL A 265 27.31 3.13 4.13
CA VAL A 265 28.41 3.30 5.10
C VAL A 265 28.12 2.78 6.51
N THR A 266 28.10 1.45 6.62
CA THR A 266 28.94 0.78 7.63
C THR A 266 30.40 1.01 7.23
N ASP A 267 31.24 1.26 8.23
CA ASP A 267 32.70 1.44 8.16
C ASP A 267 33.19 2.81 7.69
N LEU A 268 33.34 3.72 8.67
CA LEU A 268 34.56 4.49 8.94
C LEU A 268 34.53 4.92 10.42
#